data_AF-A0A6C0AHE1-F1
#
_entry.id   AF-A0A6C0AHE1-F1
#
_cell.length_a   1.000
_cell.length_b   1.000
_cell.length_c   1.000
_cell.angle_alpha   90.00
_cell.angle_beta   90.00
_cell.angle_gamma   90.00
#
_symmetry.space_group_name_H-M   'P 1'
#
loop_
_entity.id
_entity.type
_entity.pdbx_description
1 polymer ?
#
loop_
_entity_poly.entity_id
_entity_poly.type
_entity_poly.pdbx_seq_one_letter_code
_entity_poly.pdbx_strand_id
1 'polypeptide(L)'
;MVSKCWNKWRAHWYENGKYCYKSFINEQEAIKCENENRAKDKERKKKEKESKTGKQRRDEGLLKSGHNFECESKAIRKLVKLLENNWNIKLIRDGAHNDIAIQRKNSCTKNLYYGIQIKSCSKQIADGPNKTPVAQFKRINHYPNSLLICICLQPLKIWFFHGKDLLNHGLTLNESQKPYFKNALCYDEKKSINNLEAFLTSYLEKYETQTLDYYNLQLNTTMFIEDYANRLYKSHKNLPIKSVTRDLNEIENSCVDYIDANNSRIQEKVCCIKKNSTGFKINLAKNNGRDLESKKTNGPYNENDFDILRVHLLCKVDDLGKVSFKRENYNIKYNGKDYDLAINHIKSYKLFGYWDIPMHKLISENYVSTKNQKGKVNLYVYLPEEVANSIKYELPKKIQKKGSKRTTPIWTREYFHKIH
;
A
#
# COMPACT_ATOMS: atom_id res chain seq x y z
N MET A 1 3.48 -24.04 -21.29
CA MET A 1 4.88 -24.36 -20.96
C MET A 1 5.34 -25.43 -21.92
N VAL A 2 6.52 -25.31 -22.51
CA VAL A 2 7.13 -26.35 -23.34
C VAL A 2 8.25 -27.01 -22.52
N SER A 3 8.36 -28.34 -22.57
CA SER A 3 9.42 -29.07 -21.87
C SER A 3 10.02 -30.14 -22.77
N LYS A 4 11.34 -30.30 -22.76
CA LYS A 4 12.00 -31.42 -23.42
C LYS A 4 11.86 -32.68 -22.56
N CYS A 5 11.43 -33.78 -23.18
CA CYS A 5 11.33 -35.08 -22.54
C CYS A 5 11.90 -36.11 -23.51
N TRP A 6 13.10 -36.61 -23.20
CA TRP A 6 13.88 -37.47 -24.10
C TRP A 6 14.17 -36.76 -25.44
N ASN A 7 13.94 -37.43 -26.56
CA ASN A 7 14.15 -36.90 -27.91
C ASN A 7 12.94 -36.12 -28.47
N LYS A 8 11.96 -35.76 -27.63
CA LYS A 8 10.75 -35.03 -28.04
C LYS A 8 10.49 -33.80 -27.18
N TRP A 9 9.89 -32.79 -27.79
CA TRP A 9 9.39 -31.59 -27.13
C TRP A 9 7.92 -31.76 -26.78
N ARG A 10 7.52 -31.47 -25.54
CA ARG A 10 6.13 -31.54 -25.09
C ARG A 10 5.56 -30.15 -24.92
N ALA A 11 4.47 -29.85 -25.62
CA ALA A 11 3.63 -28.69 -25.37
C ALA A 11 2.58 -29.05 -24.32
N HIS A 12 2.41 -28.20 -23.31
CA HIS A 12 1.45 -28.41 -22.22
C HIS A 12 0.43 -27.27 -22.16
N TRP A 13 -0.86 -27.60 -22.06
CA TRP A 13 -1.95 -26.65 -21.90
C TRP A 13 -3.08 -27.23 -21.03
N TYR A 14 -4.08 -26.40 -20.74
CA TYR A 14 -5.31 -26.83 -20.08
C TYR A 14 -6.49 -26.68 -21.03
N GLU A 15 -7.29 -27.72 -21.15
CA GLU A 15 -8.53 -27.72 -21.94
C GLU A 15 -9.68 -28.21 -21.06
N ASN A 16 -10.73 -27.40 -20.91
CA ASN A 16 -11.87 -27.69 -20.02
C ASN A 16 -11.46 -28.08 -18.59
N GLY A 17 -10.40 -27.45 -18.06
CA GLY A 17 -9.88 -27.72 -16.72
C GLY A 17 -9.03 -28.99 -16.61
N LYS A 18 -8.90 -29.78 -17.68
CA LYS A 18 -8.04 -30.96 -17.72
C LYS A 18 -6.66 -30.59 -18.26
N TYR A 19 -5.63 -31.21 -17.69
CA TYR A 19 -4.25 -31.05 -18.15
C TYR A 19 -4.03 -31.87 -19.42
N CYS A 20 -3.56 -31.21 -20.49
CA CYS A 20 -3.35 -31.82 -21.79
C CYS A 20 -1.90 -31.60 -22.24
N TYR A 21 -1.36 -32.57 -22.98
CA TYR A 21 -0.05 -32.43 -23.60
C TYR A 21 0.01 -33.09 -24.97
N LYS A 22 0.91 -32.60 -25.83
CA LYS A 22 1.26 -33.22 -27.12
C LYS A 22 2.76 -33.17 -27.33
N SER A 23 3.29 -34.25 -27.93
CA SER A 23 4.72 -34.38 -28.19
C SER A 23 5.04 -34.04 -29.65
N PHE A 24 6.19 -33.40 -29.86
CA PHE A 24 6.70 -32.92 -31.14
C PHE A 24 8.17 -33.30 -31.27
N ILE A 25 8.63 -33.47 -32.51
CA ILE A 25 10.06 -33.67 -32.79
C ILE A 25 10.77 -32.30 -32.80
N ASN A 26 10.08 -31.27 -33.30
CA ASN A 26 10.58 -29.90 -33.38
C ASN A 26 10.09 -29.04 -32.20
N GLU A 27 11.00 -28.27 -31.60
CA GLU A 27 10.70 -27.32 -30.51
C GLU A 27 9.74 -26.21 -30.94
N GLN A 28 9.92 -25.66 -32.14
CA GLN A 28 9.13 -24.54 -32.65
C GLN A 28 7.66 -24.93 -32.84
N GLU A 29 7.41 -26.18 -33.25
CA GLU A 29 6.05 -26.71 -33.36
C GLU A 29 5.39 -26.89 -31.99
N ALA A 30 6.15 -27.32 -30.98
CA ALA A 30 5.67 -27.41 -29.61
C ALA A 30 5.33 -26.02 -29.03
N ILE A 31 6.17 -25.01 -29.30
CA ILE A 31 5.94 -23.62 -28.88
C ILE A 31 4.68 -23.06 -29.57
N LYS A 32 4.55 -23.25 -30.88
CA LYS A 32 3.37 -22.80 -31.63
C LYS A 32 2.09 -23.43 -31.09
N CYS A 33 2.09 -24.74 -30.87
CA CYS A 33 0.96 -25.47 -30.31
C CYS A 33 0.58 -24.99 -28.89
N GLU A 34 1.56 -24.74 -28.01
CA GLU A 34 1.27 -24.20 -26.68
C GLU A 34 0.64 -22.81 -26.76
N ASN A 35 1.22 -21.92 -27.58
CA ASN A 35 0.75 -20.55 -27.70
C ASN A 35 -0.68 -20.47 -28.27
N GLU A 36 -0.99 -21.25 -29.31
CA GLU A 36 -2.34 -21.31 -29.89
C GLU A 36 -3.39 -21.80 -28.88
N ASN A 37 -3.11 -22.90 -28.19
CA ASN A 37 -4.06 -23.45 -27.22
C ASN A 37 -4.21 -22.55 -25.98
N ARG A 38 -3.13 -21.91 -25.55
CA ARG A 38 -3.16 -20.93 -24.47
C ARG A 38 -3.92 -19.66 -24.87
N ALA A 39 -3.85 -19.24 -26.13
CA ALA A 39 -4.66 -18.14 -26.65
C ALA A 39 -6.15 -18.50 -26.68
N LYS A 40 -6.50 -19.70 -27.18
CA LYS A 40 -7.87 -20.21 -27.19
C LYS A 40 -8.47 -20.30 -25.77
N ASP A 41 -7.74 -20.86 -24.80
CA ASP A 41 -8.21 -20.93 -23.41
C ASP A 41 -8.34 -19.55 -22.76
N LYS A 42 -7.45 -18.59 -23.08
CA LYS A 42 -7.61 -17.19 -22.64
C LYS A 42 -8.88 -16.56 -23.21
N GLU A 43 -9.15 -16.72 -24.50
CA GLU A 43 -10.33 -16.16 -25.15
C GLU A 43 -11.63 -16.79 -24.64
N ARG A 44 -11.65 -18.12 -24.47
CA ARG A 44 -12.78 -18.84 -23.86
C ARG A 44 -13.05 -18.33 -22.44
N LYS A 45 -12.02 -18.22 -21.59
CA LYS A 45 -12.14 -17.68 -20.22
C LYS A 45 -12.60 -16.23 -20.22
N LYS A 46 -12.24 -15.43 -21.23
CA LYS A 46 -12.71 -14.05 -21.38
C LYS A 46 -14.21 -14.03 -21.69
N LYS A 47 -14.65 -14.78 -22.71
CA LYS A 47 -16.07 -14.93 -23.09
C LYS A 47 -16.94 -15.47 -21.95
N GLU A 48 -16.45 -16.49 -21.24
CA GLU A 48 -17.14 -17.10 -20.09
C GLU A 48 -17.26 -16.14 -18.90
N LYS A 49 -16.27 -15.25 -18.71
CA LYS A 49 -16.38 -14.19 -17.72
C LYS A 49 -17.39 -13.15 -18.17
N GLU A 50 -17.26 -12.63 -19.39
CA GLU A 50 -18.12 -11.57 -19.94
C GLU A 50 -19.61 -11.92 -19.91
N SER A 51 -19.97 -13.19 -20.08
CA SER A 51 -21.36 -13.66 -20.03
C SER A 51 -21.96 -13.84 -18.62
N LYS A 52 -21.16 -13.75 -17.55
CA LYS A 52 -21.59 -14.01 -16.16
C LYS A 52 -21.58 -12.74 -15.31
N THR A 53 -22.53 -12.62 -14.38
CA THR A 53 -22.57 -11.52 -13.40
C THR A 53 -21.45 -11.65 -12.36
N GLY A 54 -21.09 -10.55 -11.68
CA GLY A 54 -20.07 -10.56 -10.62
C GLY A 54 -20.36 -11.52 -9.46
N LYS A 55 -21.63 -11.81 -9.17
CA LYS A 55 -22.05 -12.79 -8.15
C LYS A 55 -21.77 -14.23 -8.63
N GLN A 56 -22.22 -14.59 -9.83
CA GLN A 56 -21.97 -15.90 -10.45
C GLN A 56 -20.47 -16.20 -10.60
N ARG A 57 -19.67 -15.20 -11.00
CA ARG A 57 -18.21 -15.34 -11.11
C ARG A 57 -17.52 -15.63 -9.76
N ARG A 58 -18.08 -15.18 -8.63
CA ARG A 58 -17.57 -15.44 -7.27
C ARG A 58 -17.98 -16.83 -6.79
N ASP A 59 -19.23 -17.20 -7.01
CA ASP A 59 -19.79 -18.48 -6.57
C ASP A 59 -19.11 -19.67 -7.29
N GLU A 60 -18.75 -19.50 -8.57
CA GLU A 60 -18.05 -20.51 -9.38
C GLU A 60 -16.51 -20.45 -9.27
N GLY A 61 -15.95 -19.57 -8.45
CA GLY A 61 -14.49 -19.47 -8.28
C GLY A 61 -13.71 -18.99 -9.52
N LEU A 62 -14.39 -18.41 -10.52
CA LEU A 62 -13.79 -17.87 -11.76
C LEU A 62 -12.96 -16.60 -11.51
N LEU A 63 -13.15 -15.95 -10.36
CA LEU A 63 -12.29 -14.90 -9.85
C LEU A 63 -11.18 -15.52 -8.98
N LYS A 64 -10.02 -15.76 -9.57
CA LYS A 64 -8.82 -16.28 -8.86
C LYS A 64 -8.27 -15.34 -7.77
N SER A 65 -8.76 -14.12 -7.69
CA SER A 65 -8.41 -13.15 -6.65
C SER A 65 -9.70 -12.60 -6.04
N GLY A 66 -10.09 -13.14 -4.90
CA GLY A 66 -11.04 -12.46 -4.01
C GLY A 66 -10.44 -11.13 -3.54
N HIS A 67 -11.30 -10.17 -3.22
CA HIS A 67 -10.88 -8.88 -2.72
C HIS A 67 -10.27 -9.02 -1.32
N ASN A 68 -8.94 -9.13 -1.21
CA ASN A 68 -8.26 -9.15 0.10
C ASN A 68 -8.71 -7.95 0.97
N PHE A 69 -8.80 -6.75 0.39
CA PHE A 69 -9.28 -5.54 1.08
C PHE A 69 -10.74 -5.64 1.57
N GLU A 70 -11.65 -6.22 0.78
CA GLU A 70 -13.06 -6.35 1.19
C GLU A 70 -13.19 -7.41 2.29
N CYS A 71 -12.45 -8.51 2.17
CA CYS A 71 -12.37 -9.56 3.18
C CYS A 71 -11.81 -9.00 4.50
N GLU A 72 -10.74 -8.21 4.43
CA GLU A 72 -10.10 -7.55 5.56
C GLU A 72 -11.02 -6.52 6.20
N SER A 73 -11.69 -5.67 5.41
CA SER A 73 -12.69 -4.73 5.93
C SER A 73 -13.86 -5.45 6.62
N LYS A 74 -14.38 -6.55 6.04
CA LYS A 74 -15.42 -7.37 6.69
C LYS A 74 -14.92 -7.99 7.99
N ALA A 75 -13.69 -8.47 8.02
CA ALA A 75 -13.06 -9.04 9.20
C ALA A 75 -12.88 -7.99 10.32
N ILE A 76 -12.38 -6.79 9.98
CA ILE A 76 -12.27 -5.65 10.90
C ILE A 76 -13.65 -5.30 11.48
N ARG A 77 -14.66 -5.09 10.64
CA ARG A 77 -16.03 -4.79 11.10
C ARG A 77 -16.60 -5.87 12.01
N LYS A 78 -16.32 -7.14 11.70
CA LYS A 78 -16.76 -8.26 12.54
C LYS A 78 -16.04 -8.24 13.89
N LEU A 79 -14.73 -8.05 13.91
CA LEU A 79 -13.95 -7.94 15.14
C LEU A 79 -14.39 -6.75 16.00
N VAL A 80 -14.64 -5.59 15.39
CA VAL A 80 -15.15 -4.40 16.07
C VAL A 80 -16.45 -4.72 16.79
N LYS A 81 -17.44 -5.29 16.09
CA LYS A 81 -18.72 -5.70 16.71
C LYS A 81 -18.56 -6.68 17.86
N LEU A 82 -17.55 -7.55 17.81
CA LEU A 82 -17.30 -8.53 18.87
C LEU A 82 -16.68 -7.89 20.12
N LEU A 83 -15.96 -6.77 19.98
CA LEU A 83 -15.16 -6.18 21.04
C LEU A 83 -15.68 -4.81 21.53
N GLU A 84 -16.60 -4.18 20.78
CA GLU A 84 -17.05 -2.80 21.01
C GLU A 84 -17.66 -2.55 22.38
N ASN A 85 -18.14 -3.58 23.09
CA ASN A 85 -18.71 -3.42 24.42
C ASN A 85 -17.65 -3.03 25.46
N ASN A 86 -16.49 -3.69 25.44
CA ASN A 86 -15.46 -3.58 26.47
C ASN A 86 -14.19 -2.85 26.01
N TRP A 87 -14.04 -2.64 24.71
CA TRP A 87 -12.85 -2.05 24.10
C TRP A 87 -13.18 -0.78 23.31
N ASN A 88 -12.37 0.26 23.52
CA ASN A 88 -12.21 1.35 22.58
C ASN A 88 -11.36 0.85 21.42
N ILE A 89 -11.86 1.00 20.19
CA ILE A 89 -11.16 0.59 18.97
C ILE A 89 -11.00 1.81 18.09
N LYS A 90 -9.77 2.04 17.64
CA LYS A 90 -9.41 3.10 16.69
C LYS A 90 -8.79 2.47 15.46
N LEU A 91 -9.13 2.99 14.28
CA LEU A 91 -8.40 2.64 13.07
C LEU A 91 -7.04 3.34 13.08
N ILE A 92 -6.02 2.64 12.61
CA ILE A 92 -4.71 3.20 12.33
C ILE A 92 -4.68 3.64 10.86
N ARG A 93 -3.83 4.61 10.53
CA ARG A 93 -3.62 5.07 9.16
C ARG A 93 -3.30 3.90 8.21
N ASP A 94 -3.77 3.99 6.96
CA ASP A 94 -3.45 2.98 5.95
C ASP A 94 -1.94 2.93 5.68
N GLY A 95 -1.46 1.76 5.27
CA GLY A 95 -0.03 1.50 5.02
C GLY A 95 0.87 1.53 6.25
N ALA A 96 0.31 1.74 7.45
CA ALA A 96 0.96 1.45 8.71
C ALA A 96 1.09 -0.07 8.93
N HIS A 97 1.93 -0.45 9.89
CA HIS A 97 2.16 -1.85 10.23
C HIS A 97 0.92 -2.53 10.83
N ASN A 98 0.13 -1.77 11.58
CA ASN A 98 -1.05 -2.23 12.30
C ASN A 98 -2.30 -1.60 11.67
N ASP A 99 -3.40 -2.33 11.70
CA ASP A 99 -4.68 -1.93 11.09
C ASP A 99 -5.59 -1.23 12.11
N ILE A 100 -5.55 -1.69 13.36
CA ILE A 100 -6.35 -1.13 14.45
C ILE A 100 -5.52 -0.97 15.73
N ALA A 101 -5.97 -0.08 16.60
CA ALA A 101 -5.49 0.08 17.96
C ALA A 101 -6.65 -0.20 18.94
N ILE A 102 -6.43 -1.02 19.96
CA ILE A 102 -7.46 -1.32 20.97
C ILE A 102 -7.02 -0.87 22.37
N GLN A 103 -7.96 -0.40 23.17
CA GLN A 103 -7.75 0.01 24.55
C GLN A 103 -8.97 -0.40 25.37
N ARG A 104 -8.77 -0.89 26.60
CA ARG A 104 -9.89 -1.22 27.49
C ARG A 104 -10.64 0.05 27.90
N LYS A 105 -11.97 0.07 27.82
CA LYS A 105 -12.78 1.28 28.11
C LYS A 105 -12.56 1.85 29.51
N ASN A 106 -12.31 0.98 30.48
CA ASN A 106 -12.08 1.37 31.87
C ASN A 106 -10.59 1.45 32.24
N SER A 107 -9.69 1.59 31.25
CA SER A 107 -8.26 1.71 31.53
C SER A 107 -7.92 3.06 32.17
N CYS A 108 -7.10 3.02 33.22
CA CYS A 108 -6.51 4.22 33.83
C CYS A 108 -5.45 4.89 32.93
N THR A 109 -4.93 4.19 31.92
CA THR A 109 -3.95 4.72 30.95
C THR A 109 -4.63 5.46 29.80
N LYS A 110 -4.97 6.74 30.02
CA LYS A 110 -5.52 7.60 28.96
C LYS A 110 -4.55 7.64 27.77
N ASN A 111 -5.08 7.44 26.56
CA ASN A 111 -4.37 7.51 25.27
C ASN A 111 -3.31 6.42 24.96
N LEU A 112 -3.25 5.32 25.71
CA LEU A 112 -2.39 4.18 25.39
C LEU A 112 -3.22 3.00 24.83
N TYR A 113 -2.71 2.40 23.76
CA TYR A 113 -3.39 1.36 22.99
C TYR A 113 -2.47 0.18 22.69
N TYR A 114 -3.06 -0.97 22.38
CA TYR A 114 -2.41 -2.12 21.76
C TYR A 114 -2.61 -2.06 20.24
N GLY A 115 -1.51 -2.00 19.49
CA GLY A 115 -1.52 -2.04 18.02
C GLY A 115 -1.68 -3.47 17.51
N ILE A 116 -2.67 -3.67 16.62
CA ILE A 116 -3.02 -4.97 16.07
C ILE A 116 -3.01 -4.91 14.55
N GLN A 117 -2.24 -5.82 13.94
CA GLN A 117 -2.36 -6.17 12.54
C GLN A 117 -3.46 -7.22 12.35
N ILE A 118 -4.24 -7.08 11.29
CA ILE A 118 -5.30 -8.02 10.91
C ILE A 118 -4.92 -8.71 9.61
N LYS A 119 -5.18 -10.01 9.57
CA LYS A 119 -5.13 -10.82 8.36
C LYS A 119 -6.42 -11.63 8.27
N SER A 120 -6.93 -11.78 7.07
CA SER A 120 -8.25 -12.42 6.89
C SER A 120 -8.28 -13.39 5.74
N CYS A 121 -9.17 -14.37 5.85
CA CYS A 121 -9.58 -15.22 4.76
C CYS A 121 -11.11 -15.41 4.79
N SER A 122 -11.71 -15.58 3.62
CA SER A 122 -13.18 -15.65 3.53
C SER A 122 -13.73 -16.97 4.06
N LYS A 123 -13.03 -18.08 3.79
CA LYS A 123 -13.46 -19.42 4.19
C LYS A 123 -12.28 -20.37 4.34
N GLN A 124 -12.50 -21.45 5.08
CA GLN A 124 -11.61 -22.60 5.05
C GLN A 124 -11.76 -23.35 3.71
N ILE A 125 -10.65 -23.80 3.15
CA ILE A 125 -10.61 -24.55 1.89
C ILE A 125 -10.00 -25.91 2.18
N ALA A 126 -10.68 -26.98 1.76
CA ALA A 126 -10.13 -28.32 1.74
C ALA A 126 -9.20 -28.44 0.53
N ASP A 127 -7.91 -28.62 0.77
CA ASP A 127 -6.90 -28.80 -0.28
C ASP A 127 -5.99 -29.99 0.06
N GLY A 128 -5.46 -30.66 -0.96
CA GLY A 128 -4.62 -31.85 -0.83
C GLY A 128 -5.37 -33.18 -0.64
N PRO A 129 -4.62 -34.31 -0.56
CA PRO A 129 -5.17 -35.67 -0.63
C PRO A 129 -6.09 -36.01 0.55
N ASN A 130 -5.87 -35.39 1.72
CA ASN A 130 -6.64 -35.67 2.94
C ASN A 130 -7.90 -34.80 3.08
N LYS A 131 -8.12 -33.82 2.17
CA LYS A 131 -9.28 -32.91 2.15
C LYS A 131 -9.60 -32.20 3.49
N THR A 132 -8.61 -32.02 4.37
CA THR A 132 -8.82 -31.29 5.62
C THR A 132 -9.04 -29.79 5.33
N PRO A 133 -10.11 -29.15 5.84
CA PRO A 133 -10.31 -27.72 5.67
C PRO A 133 -9.23 -26.89 6.37
N VAL A 134 -8.59 -25.98 5.62
CA VAL A 134 -7.51 -25.12 6.09
C VAL A 134 -7.86 -23.65 5.86
N ALA A 135 -7.63 -22.81 6.87
CA ALA A 135 -7.60 -21.36 6.68
C ALA A 135 -6.20 -20.96 6.18
N GLN A 136 -6.13 -20.19 5.10
CA GLN A 136 -4.86 -19.71 4.54
C GLN A 136 -4.80 -18.19 4.62
N PHE A 137 -3.80 -17.68 5.35
CA PHE A 137 -3.51 -16.25 5.48
C PHE A 137 -2.22 -15.94 4.74
N LYS A 138 -2.30 -15.06 3.74
CA LYS A 138 -1.17 -14.70 2.88
C LYS A 138 -0.59 -13.35 3.29
N ARG A 139 0.70 -13.15 3.02
CA ARG A 139 1.45 -11.90 3.27
C ARG A 139 1.43 -11.53 4.76
N ILE A 140 1.77 -12.50 5.59
CA ILE A 140 2.00 -12.25 7.01
C ILE A 140 3.24 -11.38 7.13
N ASN A 141 3.10 -10.22 7.78
CA ASN A 141 4.23 -9.36 8.06
C ASN A 141 4.76 -9.71 9.45
N HIS A 142 6.08 -9.79 9.58
CA HIS A 142 6.73 -10.24 10.81
C HIS A 142 7.22 -9.06 11.64
N TYR A 143 6.32 -8.13 11.97
CA TYR A 143 6.67 -6.98 12.81
C TYR A 143 6.84 -7.44 14.26
N PRO A 144 8.07 -7.45 14.82
CA PRO A 144 8.33 -8.10 16.11
C PRO A 144 7.56 -7.48 17.28
N ASN A 145 7.16 -6.21 17.16
CA ASN A 145 6.43 -5.46 18.19
C ASN A 145 4.93 -5.30 17.88
N SER A 146 4.42 -5.99 16.84
CA SER A 146 3.00 -5.99 16.52
C SER A 146 2.32 -7.25 17.02
N LEU A 147 1.08 -7.10 17.45
CA LEU A 147 0.15 -8.20 17.66
C LEU A 147 -0.51 -8.51 16.32
N LEU A 148 -0.75 -9.78 16.02
CA LEU A 148 -1.40 -10.21 14.79
C LEU A 148 -2.68 -11.00 15.11
N ILE A 149 -3.79 -10.57 14.54
CA ILE A 149 -5.05 -11.30 14.55
C ILE A 149 -5.33 -11.86 13.15
N CYS A 150 -5.47 -13.18 13.04
CA CYS A 150 -5.92 -13.86 11.84
C CYS A 150 -7.40 -14.24 11.96
N ILE A 151 -8.24 -13.85 11.00
CA ILE A 151 -9.69 -14.03 11.03
C ILE A 151 -10.16 -14.83 9.82
N CYS A 152 -10.69 -16.04 10.04
CA CYS A 152 -11.49 -16.72 9.04
C CYS A 152 -12.95 -16.29 9.21
N LEU A 153 -13.63 -15.88 8.13
CA LEU A 153 -15.03 -15.45 8.22
C LEU A 153 -16.03 -16.62 8.18
N GLN A 154 -15.65 -17.77 7.63
CA GLN A 154 -16.54 -18.93 7.43
C GLN A 154 -15.80 -20.27 7.60
N PRO A 155 -16.06 -21.02 8.70
CA PRO A 155 -16.72 -20.57 9.93
C PRO A 155 -15.93 -19.45 10.62
N LEU A 156 -16.59 -18.61 11.42
CA LEU A 156 -15.91 -17.52 12.10
C LEU A 156 -14.94 -18.06 13.16
N LYS A 157 -13.65 -17.85 12.91
CA LYS A 157 -12.55 -18.26 13.80
C LYS A 157 -11.49 -17.18 13.86
N ILE A 158 -10.94 -16.96 15.05
CA ILE A 158 -9.95 -15.92 15.32
C ILE A 158 -8.74 -16.56 16.01
N TRP A 159 -7.57 -16.32 15.43
CA TRP A 159 -6.29 -16.68 16.00
C TRP A 159 -5.51 -15.43 16.35
N PHE A 160 -4.78 -15.50 17.46
CA PHE A 160 -3.98 -14.40 17.98
C PHE A 160 -2.51 -14.83 18.06
N PHE A 161 -1.62 -14.01 17.51
CA PHE A 161 -0.19 -14.26 17.48
C PHE A 161 0.57 -13.01 17.92
N HIS A 162 1.76 -13.21 18.47
CA HIS A 162 2.74 -12.15 18.59
C HIS A 162 3.67 -12.14 17.38
N GLY A 163 3.96 -10.98 16.80
CA GLY A 163 4.76 -10.88 15.58
C GLY A 163 6.17 -11.45 15.73
N LYS A 164 6.76 -11.39 16.93
CA LYS A 164 8.05 -12.04 17.25
C LYS A 164 8.02 -13.57 17.02
N ASP A 165 6.92 -14.23 17.37
CA ASP A 165 6.80 -15.69 17.23
C ASP A 165 6.70 -16.12 15.77
N LEU A 166 6.29 -15.18 14.91
CA LEU A 166 6.14 -15.40 13.49
C LEU A 166 7.44 -15.17 12.72
N LEU A 167 8.51 -14.64 13.33
CA LEU A 167 9.77 -14.32 12.63
C LEU A 167 10.40 -15.52 11.91
N ASN A 168 10.21 -16.73 12.44
CA ASN A 168 10.73 -17.97 11.87
C ASN A 168 9.74 -18.68 10.92
N HIS A 169 8.58 -18.06 10.66
CA HIS A 169 7.54 -18.61 9.81
C HIS A 169 7.55 -17.96 8.42
N GLY A 170 7.07 -18.68 7.40
CA GLY A 170 6.98 -18.14 6.05
C GLY A 170 5.90 -17.06 5.90
N LEU A 171 5.89 -16.37 4.75
CA LEU A 171 4.93 -15.31 4.41
C LEU A 171 3.46 -15.78 4.29
N THR A 172 3.21 -17.09 4.42
CA THR A 172 1.88 -17.68 4.40
C THR A 172 1.70 -18.54 5.64
N LEU A 173 0.65 -18.26 6.41
CA LEU A 173 0.19 -19.12 7.48
C LEU A 173 -0.93 -20.00 6.94
N ASN A 174 -0.61 -21.29 6.78
CA ASN A 174 -1.59 -22.32 6.48
C ASN A 174 -1.97 -22.97 7.81
N GLU A 175 -3.22 -22.87 8.21
CA GLU A 175 -3.76 -23.54 9.39
C GLU A 175 -3.88 -25.04 9.15
N SER A 176 -2.75 -25.75 9.18
CA SER A 176 -2.67 -27.20 9.20
C SER A 176 -1.91 -27.65 10.45
N GLN A 177 -2.67 -27.89 11.51
CA GLN A 177 -2.39 -28.90 12.55
C GLN A 177 -1.16 -28.76 13.46
N LYS A 178 -0.32 -27.72 13.37
CA LYS A 178 0.78 -27.57 14.36
C LYS A 178 0.23 -27.15 15.74
N PRO A 179 0.72 -27.72 16.86
CA PRO A 179 0.24 -27.41 18.21
C PRO A 179 0.24 -25.93 18.57
N TYR A 180 1.23 -25.18 18.09
CA TYR A 180 1.34 -23.72 18.27
C TYR A 180 0.08 -22.97 17.82
N PHE A 181 -0.51 -23.34 16.69
CA PHE A 181 -1.72 -22.69 16.17
C PHE A 181 -2.99 -23.05 16.93
N LYS A 182 -3.03 -24.23 17.58
CA LYS A 182 -4.15 -24.60 18.46
C LYS A 182 -4.20 -23.69 19.69
N ASN A 183 -3.05 -23.37 20.26
CA ASN A 183 -2.95 -22.49 21.42
C ASN A 183 -3.21 -21.01 21.07
N ALA A 184 -3.01 -20.63 19.81
CA ALA A 184 -3.32 -19.31 19.29
C ALA A 184 -4.83 -19.08 19.01
N LEU A 185 -5.65 -20.14 18.95
CA LEU A 185 -7.08 -20.01 18.69
C LEU A 185 -7.79 -19.37 19.90
N CYS A 186 -8.17 -18.10 19.77
CA CYS A 186 -8.81 -17.33 20.83
C CYS A 186 -10.34 -17.27 20.69
N TYR A 187 -10.89 -17.54 19.50
CA TYR A 187 -12.34 -17.57 19.31
C TYR A 187 -12.76 -18.55 18.21
N ASP A 188 -13.86 -19.25 18.47
CA ASP A 188 -14.60 -20.09 17.54
C ASP A 188 -16.08 -19.73 17.70
N GLU A 189 -16.81 -19.52 16.61
CA GLU A 189 -18.22 -19.10 16.63
C GLU A 189 -19.15 -20.02 17.44
N LYS A 190 -18.74 -21.27 17.67
CA LYS A 190 -19.49 -22.22 18.53
C LYS A 190 -19.26 -22.00 20.02
N LYS A 191 -18.32 -21.13 20.41
CA LYS A 191 -17.94 -20.84 21.80
C LYS A 191 -18.49 -19.48 22.24
N SER A 192 -18.63 -19.32 23.57
CA SER A 192 -19.02 -18.04 24.17
C SER A 192 -18.03 -16.93 23.84
N ILE A 193 -18.53 -15.72 23.57
CA ILE A 193 -17.73 -14.53 23.31
C ILE A 193 -16.83 -14.15 24.50
N ASN A 194 -17.25 -14.48 25.73
CA ASN A 194 -16.48 -14.23 26.95
C ASN A 194 -15.09 -14.90 26.90
N ASN A 195 -14.92 -15.96 26.11
CA ASN A 195 -13.62 -16.61 25.91
C ASN A 195 -12.63 -15.71 25.16
N LEU A 196 -13.10 -14.95 24.16
CA LEU A 196 -12.26 -14.00 23.43
C LEU A 196 -11.86 -12.84 24.36
N GLU A 197 -12.79 -12.35 25.17
CA GLU A 197 -12.52 -11.26 26.11
C GLU A 197 -11.54 -11.66 27.21
N ALA A 198 -11.72 -12.84 27.81
CA ALA A 198 -10.80 -13.39 28.81
C ALA A 198 -9.41 -13.64 28.22
N PHE A 199 -9.37 -14.17 26.98
CA PHE A 199 -8.10 -14.35 26.27
C PHE A 199 -7.40 -13.01 26.07
N LEU A 200 -8.05 -12.03 25.47
CA LEU A 200 -7.45 -10.72 25.20
C LEU A 200 -7.00 -10.04 26.50
N THR A 201 -7.80 -10.10 27.57
CA THR A 201 -7.44 -9.51 28.86
C THR A 201 -6.16 -10.16 29.42
N SER A 202 -6.10 -11.48 29.50
CA SER A 202 -4.91 -12.16 30.06
C SER A 202 -3.66 -12.09 29.16
N TYR A 203 -3.87 -12.05 27.84
CA TYR A 203 -2.79 -12.12 26.86
C TYR A 203 -2.18 -10.73 26.62
N LEU A 204 -3.00 -9.68 26.54
CA LEU A 204 -2.53 -8.31 26.26
C LEU A 204 -1.79 -7.66 27.41
N GLU A 205 -2.06 -8.04 28.66
CA GLU A 205 -1.34 -7.55 29.85
C GLU A 205 0.17 -7.78 29.79
N LYS A 206 0.63 -8.72 28.96
CA LYS A 206 2.06 -9.04 28.78
C LYS A 206 2.77 -8.13 27.78
N TYR A 207 2.05 -7.22 27.12
CA TYR A 207 2.58 -6.41 26.03
C TYR A 207 2.54 -4.93 26.37
N GLU A 208 3.48 -4.18 25.79
CA GLU A 208 3.55 -2.74 25.96
C GLU A 208 2.45 -2.03 25.16
N THR A 209 1.81 -1.07 25.79
CA THR A 209 0.88 -0.14 25.14
C THR A 209 1.61 1.10 24.65
N GLN A 210 1.22 1.62 23.50
CA GLN A 210 1.81 2.83 22.90
C GLN A 210 0.73 3.84 22.51
N THR A 211 1.13 5.07 22.22
CA THR A 211 0.19 6.10 21.73
C THR A 211 -0.28 5.79 20.31
N LEU A 212 -1.42 6.35 19.91
CA LEU A 212 -1.90 6.20 18.52
C LEU A 212 -0.91 6.80 17.50
N ASP A 213 -0.23 7.90 17.86
CA ASP A 213 0.82 8.53 17.05
C ASP A 213 1.99 7.58 16.78
N TYR A 214 2.40 6.80 17.78
CA TYR A 214 3.45 5.81 17.61
C TYR A 214 3.11 4.83 16.49
N TYR A 215 1.90 4.24 16.52
CA TYR A 215 1.49 3.28 15.50
C TYR A 215 1.24 3.91 14.13
N ASN A 216 0.71 5.14 14.09
CA ASN A 216 0.54 5.89 12.84
C ASN A 216 1.88 6.24 12.16
N LEU A 217 2.98 6.23 12.91
CA LEU A 217 4.34 6.48 12.42
C LEU A 217 5.11 5.20 12.04
N GLN A 218 4.55 4.02 12.31
CA GLN A 218 5.08 2.74 11.86
C GLN A 218 4.71 2.49 10.39
N LEU A 219 5.25 3.30 9.49
CA LEU A 219 4.93 3.32 8.07
C LEU A 219 6.06 2.71 7.25
N ASN A 220 5.75 2.17 6.06
CA ASN A 220 6.82 1.90 5.10
C ASN A 220 7.60 3.19 4.77
N THR A 221 8.85 3.07 4.34
CA THR A 221 9.77 4.21 4.14
C THR A 221 9.23 5.29 3.19
N THR A 222 8.42 4.92 2.20
CA THR A 222 7.85 5.88 1.23
C THR A 222 6.70 6.68 1.84
N MET A 223 5.86 6.05 2.65
CA MET A 223 4.79 6.77 3.35
C MET A 223 5.32 7.56 4.54
N PHE A 224 6.36 7.05 5.22
CA PHE A 224 7.02 7.77 6.29
C PHE A 224 7.66 9.07 5.80
N ILE A 225 8.36 9.06 4.65
CA ILE A 225 8.97 10.28 4.12
C ILE A 225 7.92 11.34 3.73
N GLU A 226 6.74 10.93 3.25
CA GLU A 226 5.62 11.82 2.97
C GLU A 226 5.04 12.44 4.24
N ASP A 227 4.79 11.61 5.27
CA ASP A 227 4.36 12.10 6.59
C ASP A 227 5.38 13.06 7.23
N TYR A 228 6.65 12.68 7.20
CA TYR A 228 7.73 13.46 7.77
C TYR A 228 7.87 14.82 7.08
N ALA A 229 7.79 14.86 5.75
CA ALA A 229 7.78 16.11 4.98
C ALA A 229 6.60 17.01 5.38
N ASN A 230 5.40 16.46 5.52
CA ASN A 230 4.22 17.20 6.00
C ASN A 230 4.44 17.78 7.40
N ARG A 231 5.01 17.00 8.34
CA ARG A 231 5.30 17.46 9.70
C ARG A 231 6.32 18.60 9.71
N LEU A 232 7.39 18.50 8.92
CA LEU A 232 8.37 19.58 8.75
C LEU A 232 7.71 20.84 8.18
N TYR A 233 6.85 20.69 7.18
CA TYR A 233 6.12 21.82 6.58
C TYR A 233 5.20 22.49 7.60
N LYS A 234 4.39 21.71 8.33
CA LYS A 234 3.47 22.22 9.36
C LYS A 234 4.24 22.93 10.47
N SER A 235 5.34 22.35 10.93
CA SER A 235 6.24 22.99 11.90
C SER A 235 6.74 24.35 11.38
N HIS A 236 7.24 24.41 10.14
CA HIS A 236 7.68 25.66 9.52
C HIS A 236 6.55 26.71 9.42
N LYS A 237 5.31 26.29 9.18
CA LYS A 237 4.15 27.19 9.10
C LYS A 237 3.45 27.45 10.44
N ASN A 238 3.98 26.94 11.56
CA ASN A 238 3.32 26.96 12.87
C ASN A 238 1.88 26.41 12.84
N LEU A 239 1.64 25.39 12.00
CA LEU A 239 0.37 24.70 11.90
C LEU A 239 0.30 23.52 12.87
N PRO A 240 -0.90 23.19 13.39
CA PRO A 240 -1.06 22.07 14.32
C PRO A 240 -0.70 20.74 13.64
N ILE A 241 0.21 20.00 14.28
CA ILE A 241 0.55 18.63 13.90
C ILE A 241 -0.44 17.69 14.59
N LYS A 242 -1.53 17.34 13.90
CA LYS A 242 -2.50 16.37 14.39
C LYS A 242 -2.14 14.96 13.94
N SER A 243 -2.34 13.99 14.82
CA SER A 243 -2.45 12.57 14.48
C SER A 243 -3.45 12.38 13.37
N VAL A 244 -3.16 11.49 12.40
CA VAL A 244 -4.21 11.00 11.51
C VAL A 244 -5.10 10.05 12.32
N THR A 245 -6.22 10.54 12.83
CA THR A 245 -7.29 9.71 13.41
C THR A 245 -8.32 9.43 12.33
N ARG A 246 -8.58 8.15 12.05
CA ARG A 246 -9.59 7.74 11.07
C ARG A 246 -10.84 7.23 11.74
N ASP A 247 -11.98 7.58 11.16
CA ASP A 247 -13.24 6.94 11.47
C ASP A 247 -13.41 5.63 10.70
N LEU A 248 -14.13 4.68 11.29
CA LEU A 248 -14.35 3.32 10.74
C LEU A 248 -14.99 3.30 9.34
N ASN A 249 -15.59 4.41 8.92
CA ASN A 249 -16.29 4.57 7.65
C ASN A 249 -15.50 5.34 6.59
N GLU A 250 -14.32 5.89 6.91
CA GLU A 250 -13.54 6.67 5.95
C GLU A 250 -12.84 5.75 4.95
N ILE A 251 -13.20 5.87 3.67
CA ILE A 251 -12.55 5.16 2.57
C ILE A 251 -11.37 6.02 2.07
N GLU A 252 -10.18 5.44 2.10
CA GLU A 252 -8.97 6.07 1.56
C GLU A 252 -8.98 5.99 0.02
N ASN A 253 -9.64 6.96 -0.62
CA ASN A 253 -9.35 7.40 -1.99
C ASN A 253 -9.57 8.91 -2.09
N SER A 254 -9.34 9.65 -1.01
CA SER A 254 -9.37 11.11 -1.08
C SER A 254 -8.17 11.55 -1.91
N CYS A 255 -8.42 12.29 -2.99
CA CYS A 255 -7.37 13.02 -3.71
C CYS A 255 -6.96 14.31 -2.97
N VAL A 256 -7.42 14.45 -1.72
CA VAL A 256 -7.20 15.58 -0.83
C VAL A 256 -6.62 15.04 0.47
N ASP A 257 -5.39 15.43 0.77
CA ASP A 257 -4.71 15.05 2.00
C ASP A 257 -5.15 15.94 3.17
N TYR A 258 -5.44 17.22 2.92
CA TYR A 258 -6.06 18.12 3.89
C TYR A 258 -6.68 19.36 3.23
N ILE A 259 -7.52 20.07 3.99
CA ILE A 259 -8.11 21.37 3.62
C ILE A 259 -7.42 22.46 4.44
N ASP A 260 -6.91 23.50 3.78
CA ASP A 260 -6.21 24.58 4.46
C ASP A 260 -7.16 25.64 5.06
N ALA A 261 -6.60 26.65 5.73
CA ALA A 261 -7.38 27.72 6.36
C ALA A 261 -8.18 28.57 5.34
N ASN A 262 -7.79 28.54 4.07
CA ASN A 262 -8.48 29.21 2.97
C ASN A 262 -9.51 28.29 2.29
N ASN A 263 -9.82 27.15 2.90
CA ASN A 263 -10.72 26.12 2.38
C ASN A 263 -10.26 25.51 1.04
N SER A 264 -8.97 25.59 0.73
CA SER A 264 -8.39 24.98 -0.46
C SER A 264 -8.12 23.50 -0.20
N ARG A 265 -8.50 22.62 -1.14
CA ARG A 265 -8.23 21.19 -1.09
C ARG A 265 -6.82 20.91 -1.57
N ILE A 266 -5.98 20.37 -0.70
CA ILE A 266 -4.54 20.18 -0.97
C ILE A 266 -4.22 18.71 -1.16
N GLN A 267 -3.50 18.40 -2.24
CA GLN A 267 -2.82 17.11 -2.43
C GLN A 267 -1.33 17.31 -2.23
N GLU A 268 -0.72 16.54 -1.33
CA GLU A 268 0.70 16.57 -1.04
C GLU A 268 1.46 15.45 -1.76
N LYS A 269 2.72 15.73 -2.12
CA LYS A 269 3.69 14.76 -2.65
C LYS A 269 5.10 15.11 -2.18
N VAL A 270 5.98 14.10 -2.15
CA VAL A 270 7.43 14.32 -1.96
C VAL A 270 8.19 14.04 -3.26
N CYS A 271 9.12 14.93 -3.57
CA CYS A 271 10.01 14.80 -4.72
C CYS A 271 10.89 13.54 -4.67
N CYS A 272 11.05 12.91 -5.84
CA CYS A 272 11.98 11.81 -6.05
C CYS A 272 13.20 12.30 -6.84
N ILE A 273 14.39 12.27 -6.22
CA ILE A 273 15.63 12.51 -6.96
C ILE A 273 15.98 11.29 -7.82
N LYS A 274 16.37 11.53 -9.09
CA LYS A 274 16.85 10.51 -10.03
C LYS A 274 18.32 10.77 -10.35
N LYS A 275 19.15 9.73 -10.32
CA LYS A 275 20.63 9.79 -10.45
C LYS A 275 21.14 10.59 -11.66
N ASN A 276 20.38 10.63 -12.75
CA ASN A 276 20.74 11.30 -14.01
C ASN A 276 19.71 12.36 -14.42
N SER A 277 19.08 13.03 -13.47
CA SER A 277 18.11 14.10 -13.75
C SER A 277 18.43 15.33 -12.90
N THR A 278 18.43 16.49 -13.55
CA THR A 278 18.50 17.80 -12.91
C THR A 278 17.13 18.27 -12.39
N GLY A 279 16.08 17.47 -12.61
CA GLY A 279 14.73 17.74 -12.13
C GLY A 279 14.31 16.74 -11.06
N PHE A 280 13.37 17.16 -10.22
CA PHE A 280 12.80 16.35 -9.16
C PHE A 280 11.52 15.70 -9.65
N LYS A 281 11.49 14.36 -9.70
CA LYS A 281 10.36 13.61 -10.25
C LYS A 281 9.23 13.49 -9.20
N ILE A 282 7.99 13.66 -9.64
CA ILE A 282 6.78 13.46 -8.83
C ILE A 282 5.92 12.39 -9.51
N ASN A 283 5.32 11.50 -8.71
CA ASN A 283 4.28 10.59 -9.17
C ASN A 283 2.91 11.28 -9.03
N LEU A 284 2.20 11.44 -10.15
CA LEU A 284 0.87 12.06 -10.23
C LEU A 284 -0.23 11.05 -10.60
N ALA A 285 -0.03 9.78 -10.25
CA ALA A 285 -1.06 8.77 -10.42
C ALA A 285 -1.98 8.68 -9.20
N LYS A 286 -3.28 8.61 -9.43
CA LYS A 286 -4.30 8.20 -8.47
C LYS A 286 -4.89 6.84 -8.83
N ASN A 287 -5.59 6.25 -7.87
CA ASN A 287 -6.43 5.08 -8.12
C ASN A 287 -7.74 5.52 -8.79
N ASN A 288 -7.97 5.09 -10.02
CA ASN A 288 -9.19 5.36 -10.81
C ASN A 288 -10.31 4.33 -10.53
N GLY A 289 -10.21 3.58 -9.43
CA GLY A 289 -11.15 2.53 -9.10
C GLY A 289 -10.71 1.19 -9.67
N ARG A 290 -11.65 0.43 -10.24
CA ARG A 290 -11.41 -0.93 -10.72
C ARG A 290 -11.93 -1.14 -12.12
N ASP A 291 -11.23 -1.98 -12.88
CA ASP A 291 -11.73 -2.47 -14.16
C ASP A 291 -12.79 -3.57 -13.99
N LEU A 292 -13.34 -4.05 -15.10
CA LEU A 292 -14.30 -5.16 -15.16
C LEU A 292 -13.72 -6.49 -14.62
N GLU A 293 -12.39 -6.60 -14.53
CA GLU A 293 -11.68 -7.72 -13.91
C GLU A 293 -11.44 -7.50 -12.41
N SER A 294 -12.01 -6.45 -11.83
CA SER A 294 -11.84 -6.05 -10.42
C SER A 294 -10.40 -5.69 -10.01
N LYS A 295 -9.52 -5.47 -10.99
CA LYS A 295 -8.15 -5.01 -10.76
C LYS A 295 -8.13 -3.50 -10.53
N LYS A 296 -7.30 -3.04 -9.59
CA LYS A 296 -7.08 -1.61 -9.37
C LYS A 296 -6.52 -0.99 -10.64
N THR A 297 -7.14 0.08 -11.11
CA THR A 297 -6.65 0.87 -12.24
C THR A 297 -6.02 2.13 -11.71
N ASN A 298 -4.79 2.44 -12.11
CA ASN A 298 -4.15 3.70 -11.77
C ASN A 298 -4.14 4.62 -13.00
N GLY A 299 -4.35 5.90 -12.78
CA GLY A 299 -4.35 6.89 -13.85
C GLY A 299 -4.09 8.30 -13.35
N PRO A 300 -4.05 9.28 -14.27
CA PRO A 300 -3.90 10.68 -13.91
C PRO A 300 -5.06 11.20 -13.05
N TYR A 301 -4.82 12.30 -12.35
CA TYR A 301 -5.86 13.08 -11.67
C TYR A 301 -6.85 13.72 -12.65
N ASN A 302 -8.01 14.12 -12.13
CA ASN A 302 -9.12 14.82 -12.79
C ASN A 302 -9.27 16.24 -12.23
N GLU A 303 -9.98 17.11 -12.96
CA GLU A 303 -10.15 18.55 -12.66
C GLU A 303 -10.64 18.86 -11.24
N ASN A 304 -11.50 17.99 -10.68
CA ASN A 304 -12.17 18.23 -9.40
C ASN A 304 -11.53 17.48 -8.22
N ASP A 305 -10.36 16.89 -8.41
CA ASP A 305 -9.74 16.05 -7.38
C ASP A 305 -9.17 16.85 -6.21
N PHE A 306 -8.55 18.01 -6.49
CA PHE A 306 -7.95 18.93 -5.52
C PHE A 306 -7.80 20.33 -6.14
N ASP A 307 -7.44 21.34 -5.35
CA ASP A 307 -7.24 22.71 -5.81
C ASP A 307 -5.75 23.07 -5.96
N ILE A 308 -4.90 22.57 -5.06
CA ILE A 308 -3.46 22.82 -5.06
C ILE A 308 -2.69 21.50 -4.90
N LEU A 309 -1.70 21.27 -5.77
CA LEU A 309 -0.68 20.24 -5.58
C LEU A 309 0.50 20.85 -4.83
N ARG A 310 0.69 20.44 -3.58
CA ARG A 310 1.88 20.79 -2.79
C ARG A 310 2.96 19.73 -2.93
N VAL A 311 4.15 20.14 -3.32
CA VAL A 311 5.28 19.22 -3.51
C VAL A 311 6.44 19.60 -2.61
N HIS A 312 6.81 18.71 -1.71
CA HIS A 312 7.89 18.92 -0.75
C HIS A 312 9.25 18.48 -1.33
N LEU A 313 10.28 19.31 -1.14
CA LEU A 313 11.67 18.99 -1.41
C LEU A 313 12.46 18.86 -0.11
N LEU A 314 12.96 17.67 0.16
CA LEU A 314 13.84 17.39 1.29
C LEU A 314 15.31 17.43 0.87
N CYS A 315 16.19 17.89 1.75
CA CYS A 315 17.64 17.91 1.56
C CYS A 315 18.38 17.39 2.79
N LYS A 316 19.63 16.97 2.60
CA LYS A 316 20.63 16.85 3.67
C LYS A 316 21.48 18.10 3.71
N VAL A 317 21.94 18.45 4.89
CA VAL A 317 22.84 19.57 5.14
C VAL A 317 23.97 19.03 5.98
N ASP A 318 25.21 19.17 5.51
CA ASP A 318 26.38 18.78 6.29
C ASP A 318 26.76 19.85 7.32
N ASP A 319 27.76 19.55 8.16
CA ASP A 319 28.20 20.44 9.24
C ASP A 319 28.76 21.78 8.73
N LEU A 320 29.13 21.86 7.44
CA LEU A 320 29.58 23.06 6.76
C LEU A 320 28.42 23.83 6.09
N GLY A 321 27.18 23.41 6.30
CA GLY A 321 25.99 24.03 5.73
C GLY A 321 25.74 23.68 4.26
N LYS A 322 26.47 22.71 3.70
CA LYS A 322 26.34 22.35 2.28
C LYS A 322 25.10 21.49 2.05
N VAL A 323 24.24 21.98 1.16
CA VAL A 323 23.01 21.30 0.77
C VAL A 323 23.30 20.16 -0.21
N SER A 324 22.72 18.99 0.03
CA SER A 324 22.75 17.87 -0.91
C SER A 324 21.38 17.20 -1.06
N PHE A 325 21.06 16.82 -2.30
CA PHE A 325 19.83 16.10 -2.64
C PHE A 325 20.10 14.66 -3.03
N LYS A 326 21.14 14.02 -2.47
CA LYS A 326 21.42 12.62 -2.76
C LYS A 326 20.31 11.76 -2.15
N ARG A 327 19.61 11.02 -3.01
CA ARG A 327 18.76 9.90 -2.59
C ARG A 327 19.60 8.66 -2.66
N GLU A 328 20.21 8.31 -1.54
CA GLU A 328 20.60 6.92 -1.33
C GLU A 328 19.30 6.11 -1.46
N ASN A 329 19.30 5.09 -2.32
CA ASN A 329 18.11 4.30 -2.57
C ASN A 329 17.62 3.75 -1.23
N TYR A 330 16.50 4.25 -0.70
CA TYR A 330 15.80 3.69 0.46
C TYR A 330 15.14 2.35 0.11
N ASN A 331 15.86 1.47 -0.59
CA ASN A 331 15.49 0.10 -0.85
C ASN A 331 15.92 -0.75 0.35
N ILE A 332 15.53 -0.34 1.55
CA ILE A 332 15.64 -1.19 2.72
C ILE A 332 14.47 -2.15 2.61
N LYS A 333 14.73 -3.33 2.04
CA LYS A 333 13.80 -4.46 2.07
C LYS A 333 13.69 -4.88 3.53
N TYR A 334 12.70 -4.32 4.21
CA TYR A 334 12.45 -4.57 5.62
C TYR A 334 12.10 -6.04 5.86
N ASN A 335 12.93 -6.73 6.62
CA ASN A 335 12.69 -8.04 7.23
C ASN A 335 12.69 -7.96 8.77
N GLY A 336 12.59 -6.77 9.35
CA GLY A 336 12.64 -6.55 10.80
C GLY A 336 13.89 -5.83 11.34
N LYS A 337 15.04 -5.85 10.65
CA LYS A 337 16.33 -5.47 11.28
C LYS A 337 16.76 -3.99 11.13
N ASP A 338 16.43 -3.32 10.02
CA ASP A 338 17.04 -2.01 9.68
C ASP A 338 16.04 -0.83 9.63
N TYR A 339 14.85 -0.97 10.23
CA TYR A 339 13.82 0.08 10.18
C TYR A 339 14.25 1.35 10.90
N ASP A 340 14.77 1.23 12.13
CA ASP A 340 15.17 2.40 12.91
C ASP A 340 16.31 3.15 12.23
N LEU A 341 17.24 2.44 11.59
CA LEU A 341 18.27 3.05 10.75
C LEU A 341 17.67 3.80 9.56
N ALA A 342 16.70 3.19 8.85
CA ALA A 342 16.01 3.83 7.74
C ALA A 342 15.28 5.12 8.17
N ILE A 343 14.55 5.05 9.28
CA ILE A 343 13.78 6.15 9.82
C ILE A 343 14.68 7.26 10.34
N ASN A 344 15.74 6.93 11.09
CA ASN A 344 16.72 7.90 11.55
C ASN A 344 17.43 8.57 10.38
N HIS A 345 17.74 7.80 9.33
CA HIS A 345 18.27 8.36 8.10
C HIS A 345 17.28 9.34 7.44
N ILE A 346 15.98 9.04 7.37
CA ILE A 346 14.97 9.99 6.85
C ILE A 346 14.86 11.23 7.75
N LYS A 347 14.87 11.05 9.08
CA LYS A 347 14.83 12.16 10.05
C LYS A 347 16.03 13.10 9.97
N SER A 348 17.17 12.65 9.40
CA SER A 348 18.32 13.52 9.14
C SER A 348 18.07 14.58 8.04
N TYR A 349 17.00 14.44 7.26
CA TYR A 349 16.66 15.40 6.21
C TYR A 349 15.93 16.61 6.78
N LYS A 350 16.18 17.76 6.15
CA LYS A 350 15.49 19.03 6.38
C LYS A 350 14.57 19.35 5.21
N LEU A 351 13.54 20.16 5.45
CA LEU A 351 12.69 20.69 4.40
C LEU A 351 13.42 21.86 3.72
N PHE A 352 13.83 21.67 2.48
CA PHE A 352 14.52 22.69 1.69
C PHE A 352 13.55 23.76 1.18
N GLY A 353 12.40 23.32 0.71
CA GLY A 353 11.35 24.16 0.16
C GLY A 353 10.21 23.32 -0.38
N TYR A 354 9.21 23.97 -0.96
CA TYR A 354 8.04 23.31 -1.52
C TYR A 354 7.50 24.06 -2.74
N TRP A 355 6.76 23.37 -3.60
CA TRP A 355 5.99 23.98 -4.68
C TRP A 355 4.50 23.95 -4.37
N ASP A 356 3.81 25.06 -4.56
CA ASP A 356 2.34 25.12 -4.52
C ASP A 356 1.79 25.35 -5.93
N ILE A 357 1.49 24.26 -6.63
CA ILE A 357 1.06 24.30 -8.03
C ILE A 357 -0.47 24.26 -8.08
N PRO A 358 -1.14 25.31 -8.61
CA PRO A 358 -2.59 25.33 -8.67
C PRO A 358 -3.14 24.41 -9.77
N MET A 359 -4.33 23.86 -9.56
CA MET A 359 -5.00 22.92 -10.46
C MET A 359 -5.14 23.48 -11.89
N HIS A 360 -5.50 24.76 -12.05
CA HIS A 360 -5.63 25.38 -13.37
C HIS A 360 -4.31 25.32 -14.17
N LYS A 361 -3.15 25.45 -13.50
CA LYS A 361 -1.85 25.34 -14.16
C LYS A 361 -1.59 23.91 -14.61
N LEU A 362 -1.86 22.92 -13.76
CA LEU A 362 -1.74 21.50 -14.11
C LEU A 362 -2.64 21.10 -15.29
N ILE A 363 -3.85 21.67 -15.37
CA ILE A 363 -4.76 21.49 -16.51
C ILE A 363 -4.15 22.08 -17.78
N SER A 364 -3.70 23.35 -17.74
CA SER A 364 -3.14 24.05 -18.91
C SER A 364 -1.87 23.40 -19.48
N GLU A 365 -1.15 22.65 -18.65
CA GLU A 365 0.11 21.95 -19.00
C GLU A 365 -0.12 20.45 -19.30
N ASN A 366 -1.38 20.04 -19.40
CA ASN A 366 -1.86 18.71 -19.76
C ASN A 366 -1.40 17.60 -18.79
N TYR A 367 -1.31 17.91 -17.49
CA TYR A 367 -1.03 16.92 -16.45
C TYR A 367 -2.32 16.31 -15.87
N VAL A 368 -3.44 17.03 -15.93
CA VAL A 368 -4.74 16.61 -15.42
C VAL A 368 -5.64 16.19 -16.59
N SER A 369 -6.43 15.14 -16.38
CA SER A 369 -7.40 14.68 -17.37
C SER A 369 -8.61 15.59 -17.38
N THR A 370 -9.01 15.99 -18.56
CA THR A 370 -10.24 16.73 -18.83
C THR A 370 -11.10 15.96 -19.81
N LYS A 371 -12.30 16.45 -20.13
CA LYS A 371 -13.13 15.87 -21.20
C LYS A 371 -12.39 15.76 -22.55
N ASN A 372 -11.44 16.66 -22.80
CA ASN A 372 -10.77 16.80 -24.09
C ASN A 372 -9.35 16.23 -24.12
N GLN A 373 -8.78 15.85 -22.96
CA GLN A 373 -7.40 15.39 -22.89
C GLN A 373 -7.15 14.36 -21.79
N LYS A 374 -6.25 13.41 -22.07
CA LYS A 374 -5.73 12.48 -21.06
C LYS A 374 -4.54 13.10 -20.34
N GLY A 375 -4.60 13.16 -19.02
CA GLY A 375 -3.52 13.69 -18.18
C GLY A 375 -2.28 12.79 -18.13
N LYS A 376 -1.25 13.28 -17.43
CA LYS A 376 0.04 12.60 -17.26
C LYS A 376 0.19 12.09 -15.83
N VAL A 377 0.88 10.97 -15.66
CA VAL A 377 1.09 10.32 -14.35
C VAL A 377 2.43 10.65 -13.70
N ASN A 378 3.25 11.49 -14.32
CA ASN A 378 4.51 11.95 -13.72
C ASN A 378 4.76 13.41 -14.11
N LEU A 379 5.24 14.21 -13.15
CA LEU A 379 5.71 15.57 -13.34
C LEU A 379 7.18 15.66 -12.90
N TYR A 380 7.95 16.55 -13.53
CA TYR A 380 9.24 16.97 -13.00
C TYR A 380 9.11 18.41 -12.55
N VAL A 381 9.63 18.74 -11.37
CA VAL A 381 9.74 20.13 -10.90
C VAL A 381 11.20 20.53 -10.82
N TYR A 382 11.45 21.83 -10.97
CA TYR A 382 12.79 22.41 -11.03
C TYR A 382 12.89 23.59 -10.07
N LEU A 383 14.08 23.75 -9.48
CA LEU A 383 14.40 24.91 -8.65
C LEU A 383 14.49 26.19 -9.52
N PRO A 384 14.11 27.35 -8.96
CA PRO A 384 14.45 28.66 -9.53
C PRO A 384 15.95 28.79 -9.74
N GLU A 385 16.37 29.57 -10.75
CA GLU A 385 17.79 29.69 -11.12
C GLU A 385 18.62 30.29 -9.99
N GLU A 386 18.12 31.35 -9.36
CA GLU A 386 18.74 32.01 -8.21
C GLU A 386 18.99 31.02 -7.06
N VAL A 387 17.98 30.20 -6.75
CA VAL A 387 18.07 29.19 -5.69
C VAL A 387 19.10 28.12 -6.05
N ALA A 388 19.03 27.57 -7.26
CA ALA A 388 19.97 26.54 -7.72
C ALA A 388 21.41 27.05 -7.76
N ASN A 389 21.63 28.28 -8.24
CA ASN A 389 22.95 28.92 -8.29
C ASN A 389 23.52 29.11 -6.88
N SER A 390 22.69 29.52 -5.91
CA SER A 390 23.12 29.74 -4.52
C SER A 390 23.70 28.48 -3.84
N ILE A 391 23.28 27.29 -4.28
CA ILE A 391 23.74 26.01 -3.75
C ILE A 391 24.59 25.21 -4.75
N LYS A 392 24.99 25.85 -5.86
CA LYS A 392 25.77 25.23 -6.95
C LYS A 392 25.11 23.95 -7.49
N TYR A 393 23.78 23.93 -7.59
CA TYR A 393 23.00 22.81 -8.13
C TYR A 393 22.83 22.94 -9.65
N GLU A 394 23.07 21.85 -10.38
CA GLU A 394 23.00 21.85 -11.84
C GLU A 394 21.54 21.88 -12.34
N LEU A 395 21.23 22.84 -13.20
CA LEU A 395 19.96 22.94 -13.91
C LEU A 395 20.06 22.27 -15.30
N PRO A 396 18.92 21.91 -15.93
CA PRO A 396 18.92 21.33 -17.28
C PRO A 396 19.65 22.24 -18.29
N LYS A 397 20.71 21.73 -18.93
CA LYS A 397 21.50 22.46 -19.94
C LYS A 397 20.72 22.85 -21.21
N LYS A 398 19.58 22.21 -21.49
CA LYS A 398 18.72 22.51 -22.65
C LYS A 398 17.28 22.73 -22.22
N ILE A 399 16.84 23.98 -22.32
CA ILE A 399 15.43 24.37 -22.32
C ILE A 399 14.87 23.99 -23.70
N GLN A 400 14.24 22.83 -23.84
CA GLN A 400 13.67 22.46 -25.13
C GLN A 400 12.43 23.32 -25.41
N LYS A 401 12.48 24.09 -26.50
CA LYS A 401 11.39 24.97 -26.98
C LYS A 401 10.08 24.18 -27.17
N LYS A 402 8.94 24.88 -27.05
CA LYS A 402 7.59 24.37 -27.36
C LYS A 402 7.62 23.57 -28.68
N GLY A 403 7.17 22.32 -28.63
CA GLY A 403 7.08 21.43 -29.80
C GLY A 403 7.98 20.18 -29.77
N SER A 404 8.93 20.07 -28.83
CA SER A 404 9.65 18.80 -28.63
C SER A 404 8.80 17.80 -27.82
N LYS A 405 8.96 16.49 -28.07
CA LYS A 405 8.32 15.42 -27.27
C LYS A 405 8.75 15.41 -25.78
N ARG A 406 9.68 16.27 -25.37
CA ARG A 406 10.20 16.42 -24.00
C ARG A 406 10.37 17.90 -23.65
N THR A 407 9.26 18.62 -23.49
CA THR A 407 9.28 19.95 -22.86
C THR A 407 9.63 19.80 -21.38
N THR A 408 10.79 20.33 -20.98
CA THR A 408 11.18 20.49 -19.58
C THR A 408 10.22 21.51 -18.94
N PRO A 409 9.40 21.15 -17.94
CA PRO A 409 8.42 22.05 -17.33
C PRO A 409 9.11 23.09 -16.42
N ILE A 410 9.69 24.14 -17.01
CA ILE A 410 10.39 25.21 -16.27
C ILE A 410 9.40 26.10 -15.52
N TRP A 411 8.16 26.20 -15.99
CA TRP A 411 7.08 26.95 -15.35
C TRP A 411 6.87 26.55 -13.88
N THR A 412 7.28 25.35 -13.47
CA THR A 412 7.18 24.93 -12.07
C THR A 412 7.99 25.84 -11.14
N ARG A 413 9.04 26.49 -11.65
CA ARG A 413 9.92 27.38 -10.85
C ARG A 413 9.15 28.54 -10.22
N GLU A 414 8.12 29.05 -10.91
CA GLU A 414 7.30 30.19 -10.46
C GLU A 414 6.53 29.90 -9.17
N TYR A 415 6.33 28.62 -8.85
CA TYR A 415 5.54 28.16 -7.71
C TYR A 415 6.40 27.70 -6.53
N PHE A 416 7.72 27.91 -6.57
CA PHE A 416 8.64 27.44 -5.54
C PHE A 416 8.74 28.42 -4.36
N HIS A 417 8.66 27.87 -3.16
CA HIS A 417 8.89 28.57 -1.91
C HIS A 417 10.12 27.99 -1.20
N LYS A 418 11.18 28.80 -1.11
CA LYS A 418 12.39 28.43 -0.37
C LYS A 418 12.14 28.53 1.13
N ILE A 419 12.65 27.56 1.90
CA ILE A 419 12.63 27.56 3.37
C ILE A 419 14.06 27.57 3.92
N HIS A 420 14.88 26.60 3.51
CA HIS A 420 16.25 26.44 3.98
C HIS A 420 17.26 27.02 2.98
#